data_AF-A0AB72ZEY6-F1
#
_entry.id   AF-A0AB72ZEY6-F1
#
_cell.length_a   1.000
_cell.length_b   1.000
_cell.length_c   1.000
_cell.angle_alpha   90.00
_cell.angle_beta   90.00
_cell.angle_gamma   90.00
#
_symmetry.space_group_name_H-M   'P 1'
#
loop_
_entity.id
_entity.type
_entity.pdbx_description
1 polymer ?
#
loop_
_entity_poly.entity_id
_entity_poly.type
_entity_poly.pdbx_seq_one_letter_code
_entity_poly.pdbx_strand_id
1 'polypeptide(L)'
;MLTGVNFFATILKMRAPGMSMMKMPVFTWAAFCTNILIIVSFPILTVTVALLTLDRYLGTHFFTNDMGGNMMMYINLIWAWGHPEVYILVLPVFGVFSEVTATFSRKRLFGYTSLVWATIAITVLSFIVWLHHFFTMGSGANVNAFFGIATMIISIPTGVKIFNWLFTMYQGRIQINSAMLWTIGFIVTFSIGGMTGVLLAVPGANFVLHNSLFLIAHFHNVIIGGVVFGCFAGLTYWWPKSFGFMLNEKWGIRAFWFWIIGFFVAFMPLYVLGFMGMTRRLSQDINPEFHTMLMVAAGGAALIACGILCQVIQVFVSIRDREQNRDLTGDPWGARTLEWSTSSPPPFYNFAVVPNVVDRDEFWDMKEKGEAYKRPAKYEEIHMPKNTGAGVIIAGFSLIFGFAMVWYIWWLAIIGFVGMIVTWIVKSFDEDVDYYVPAAEVERIENLHHEQISKAGVNHVN
;
A
#
# COMPACT_ATOMS: atom_id res chain seq x y z
N MET A 1 -1.57 10.79 -9.25
CA MET A 1 -1.40 10.55 -10.70
C MET A 1 0.08 10.45 -11.11
N LEU A 2 0.91 11.50 -10.95
CA LEU A 2 2.32 11.48 -11.40
C LEU A 2 3.14 10.30 -10.84
N THR A 3 2.96 9.97 -9.57
CA THR A 3 3.55 8.77 -8.94
C THR A 3 3.19 7.48 -9.68
N GLY A 4 1.94 7.35 -10.14
CA GLY A 4 1.46 6.21 -10.91
C GLY A 4 2.20 6.06 -12.25
N VAL A 5 2.31 7.16 -12.98
CA VAL A 5 3.05 7.21 -14.27
C VAL A 5 4.53 6.87 -14.07
N ASN A 6 5.14 7.42 -13.02
CA ASN A 6 6.55 7.20 -12.70
C ASN A 6 6.85 5.71 -12.49
N PHE A 7 6.21 5.06 -11.51
CA PHE A 7 6.47 3.65 -11.22
C PHE A 7 6.05 2.71 -12.35
N PHE A 8 4.99 3.04 -13.11
CA PHE A 8 4.62 2.28 -14.30
C PHE A 8 5.76 2.26 -15.33
N ALA A 9 6.35 3.42 -15.62
CA ALA A 9 7.49 3.52 -16.53
C ALA A 9 8.73 2.81 -15.96
N THR A 10 9.04 2.98 -14.69
CA THR A 10 10.17 2.33 -14.01
C THR A 10 10.09 0.81 -14.13
N ILE A 11 8.94 0.21 -13.77
CA ILE A 11 8.78 -1.25 -13.78
C ILE A 11 8.91 -1.83 -15.19
N LEU A 12 8.49 -1.10 -16.23
CA LEU A 12 8.60 -1.60 -17.60
C LEU A 12 9.99 -1.40 -18.21
N LYS A 13 10.62 -0.23 -17.96
CA LYS A 13 11.80 0.24 -18.70
C LYS A 13 13.11 0.23 -17.93
N MET A 14 13.08 0.21 -16.60
CA MET A 14 14.28 0.29 -15.74
C MET A 14 14.51 -1.02 -14.96
N ARG A 15 14.22 -2.17 -15.58
CA ARG A 15 14.51 -3.49 -15.00
C ARG A 15 15.96 -3.90 -15.25
N ALA A 16 16.47 -4.72 -14.36
CA ALA A 16 17.74 -5.40 -14.54
C ALA A 16 17.69 -6.35 -15.76
N PRO A 17 18.80 -6.52 -16.50
CA PRO A 17 18.87 -7.45 -17.61
C PRO A 17 18.54 -8.88 -17.16
N GLY A 18 17.92 -9.67 -18.05
CA GLY A 18 17.49 -11.04 -17.75
C GLY A 18 16.17 -11.19 -16.97
N MET A 19 15.70 -10.11 -16.32
CA MET A 19 14.43 -10.08 -15.57
C MET A 19 13.22 -9.87 -16.50
N SER A 20 12.69 -10.96 -17.05
CA SER A 20 11.40 -10.92 -17.75
C SER A 20 10.25 -10.56 -16.78
N MET A 21 9.09 -10.14 -17.32
CA MET A 21 7.92 -9.78 -16.48
C MET A 21 7.56 -10.90 -15.49
N MET A 22 7.57 -12.15 -15.94
CA MET A 22 7.22 -13.33 -15.11
C MET A 22 8.35 -13.80 -14.18
N LYS A 23 9.44 -13.03 -14.04
CA LYS A 23 10.49 -13.24 -13.03
C LYS A 23 10.48 -12.16 -11.94
N MET A 24 9.67 -11.11 -12.06
CA MET A 24 9.61 -10.06 -11.05
C MET A 24 9.01 -10.59 -9.73
N PRO A 25 9.45 -10.07 -8.56
CA PRO A 25 8.78 -10.31 -7.28
C PRO A 25 7.29 -9.98 -7.33
N VAL A 26 6.49 -10.61 -6.48
CA VAL A 26 5.03 -10.39 -6.48
C VAL A 26 4.71 -8.99 -6.00
N PHE A 27 5.51 -8.43 -5.09
CA PHE A 27 5.39 -7.02 -4.71
C PHE A 27 5.44 -6.09 -5.93
N THR A 28 6.40 -6.28 -6.85
CA THR A 28 6.55 -5.46 -8.05
C THR A 28 5.36 -5.64 -9.01
N TRP A 29 4.83 -6.85 -9.16
CA TRP A 29 3.60 -7.07 -9.93
C TRP A 29 2.38 -6.37 -9.34
N ALA A 30 2.23 -6.42 -8.02
CA ALA A 30 1.15 -5.75 -7.33
C ALA A 30 1.28 -4.23 -7.42
N ALA A 31 2.50 -3.69 -7.27
CA ALA A 31 2.79 -2.29 -7.52
C ALA A 31 2.49 -1.90 -8.98
N PHE A 32 2.88 -2.71 -9.97
CA PHE A 32 2.57 -2.46 -11.38
C PHE A 32 1.07 -2.32 -11.63
N CYS A 33 0.28 -3.27 -11.13
CA CYS A 33 -1.18 -3.24 -11.22
C CYS A 33 -1.78 -2.03 -10.50
N THR A 34 -1.28 -1.70 -9.32
CA THR A 34 -1.67 -0.50 -8.55
C THR A 34 -1.44 0.77 -9.35
N ASN A 35 -0.31 0.89 -10.03
CA ASN A 35 0.03 2.06 -10.83
C ASN A 35 -0.86 2.20 -12.07
N ILE A 36 -1.25 1.08 -12.70
CA ILE A 36 -2.27 1.09 -13.77
C ILE A 36 -3.59 1.66 -13.23
N LEU A 37 -4.05 1.18 -12.07
CA LEU A 37 -5.27 1.69 -11.44
C LEU A 37 -5.17 3.18 -11.14
N ILE A 38 -4.04 3.66 -10.62
CA ILE A 38 -3.82 5.09 -10.34
C ILE A 38 -3.94 5.92 -11.63
N ILE A 39 -3.31 5.49 -12.72
CA ILE A 39 -3.29 6.23 -13.99
C ILE A 39 -4.71 6.35 -14.57
N VAL A 40 -5.50 5.27 -14.51
CA VAL A 40 -6.83 5.24 -15.12
C VAL A 40 -7.91 5.87 -14.22
N SER A 41 -7.83 5.70 -12.90
CA SER A 41 -8.90 6.13 -11.98
C SER A 41 -8.80 7.59 -11.52
N PHE A 42 -7.60 8.11 -11.24
CA PHE A 42 -7.45 9.48 -10.70
C PHE A 42 -7.91 10.61 -11.63
N PRO A 43 -7.85 10.48 -12.97
CA PRO A 43 -8.48 11.46 -13.87
C PRO A 43 -9.98 11.65 -13.58
N ILE A 44 -10.71 10.58 -13.22
CA ILE A 44 -12.14 10.65 -12.89
C ILE A 44 -12.36 11.53 -11.66
N LEU A 45 -11.59 11.34 -10.58
CA LEU A 45 -11.66 12.19 -9.39
C LEU A 45 -11.33 13.65 -9.75
N THR A 46 -10.27 13.86 -10.52
CA THR A 46 -9.80 15.19 -10.90
C THR A 46 -10.91 15.97 -11.62
N VAL A 47 -11.55 15.34 -12.61
CA VAL A 47 -12.67 15.94 -13.34
C VAL A 47 -13.88 16.14 -12.43
N THR A 48 -14.24 15.15 -11.61
CA THR A 48 -15.41 15.23 -10.73
C THR A 48 -15.31 16.39 -9.73
N VAL A 49 -14.14 16.57 -9.10
CA VAL A 49 -13.87 17.68 -8.18
C VAL A 49 -13.78 19.02 -8.93
N ALA A 50 -13.22 19.03 -10.15
CA ALA A 50 -13.21 20.23 -10.98
C ALA A 50 -14.63 20.69 -11.35
N LEU A 51 -15.50 19.78 -11.80
CA LEU A 51 -16.91 20.07 -12.09
C LEU A 51 -17.64 20.60 -10.85
N LEU A 52 -17.43 19.97 -9.69
CA LEU A 52 -18.02 20.45 -8.44
C LEU A 52 -17.48 21.83 -8.04
N THR A 53 -16.21 22.11 -8.32
CA THR A 53 -15.61 23.44 -8.10
C THR A 53 -16.24 24.49 -9.01
N LEU A 54 -16.47 24.17 -10.30
CA LEU A 54 -17.17 25.06 -11.23
C LEU A 54 -18.61 25.38 -10.76
N ASP A 55 -19.35 24.38 -10.27
CA ASP A 55 -20.69 24.59 -9.71
C ASP A 55 -20.65 25.56 -8.53
N ARG A 56 -19.61 25.47 -7.69
CA ARG A 56 -19.46 26.32 -6.49
C ARG A 56 -18.94 27.72 -6.76
N TYR A 57 -18.08 27.89 -7.76
CA TYR A 57 -17.36 29.16 -8.00
C TYR A 57 -17.93 29.98 -9.16
N LEU A 58 -18.42 29.31 -10.20
CA LEU A 58 -18.88 29.95 -11.43
C LEU A 58 -20.39 29.80 -11.65
N GLY A 59 -21.10 29.12 -10.74
CA GLY A 59 -22.54 28.93 -10.84
C GLY A 59 -22.96 28.03 -12.00
N THR A 60 -22.12 27.07 -12.38
CA THR A 60 -22.54 26.03 -13.34
C THR A 60 -23.57 25.09 -12.70
N HIS A 61 -24.23 24.29 -13.54
CA HIS A 61 -25.33 23.41 -13.14
C HIS A 61 -25.05 21.94 -13.48
N PHE A 62 -23.87 21.42 -13.12
CA PHE A 62 -23.56 19.99 -13.34
C PHE A 62 -24.36 19.10 -12.37
N PHE A 63 -24.36 19.43 -11.08
CA PHE A 63 -24.91 18.60 -10.01
C PHE A 63 -26.00 19.30 -9.17
N THR A 64 -26.42 20.50 -9.57
CA THR A 64 -27.46 21.28 -8.87
C THR A 64 -28.85 20.67 -9.05
N ASN A 65 -29.78 21.00 -8.13
CA ASN A 65 -31.17 20.54 -8.22
C ASN A 65 -32.01 21.32 -9.25
N ASP A 66 -31.61 22.56 -9.53
CA ASP A 66 -32.31 23.44 -10.47
C ASP A 66 -31.52 23.58 -11.77
N MET A 67 -32.15 24.17 -12.79
CA MET A 67 -31.54 24.52 -14.08
C MET A 67 -30.95 23.33 -14.85
N GLY A 68 -31.50 22.13 -14.62
CA GLY A 68 -31.19 20.91 -15.39
C GLY A 68 -30.01 20.07 -14.86
N GLY A 69 -29.41 20.43 -13.72
CA GLY A 69 -28.35 19.63 -13.10
C GLY A 69 -28.83 18.26 -12.58
N ASN A 70 -27.87 17.35 -12.36
CA ASN A 70 -28.16 15.99 -11.87
C ASN A 70 -27.17 15.52 -10.81
N MET A 71 -27.60 15.51 -9.55
CA MET A 71 -26.79 15.08 -8.41
C MET A 71 -26.40 13.59 -8.44
N MET A 72 -27.21 12.73 -9.08
CA MET A 72 -26.90 11.29 -9.18
C MET A 72 -25.67 11.05 -10.07
N MET A 73 -25.38 11.95 -11.02
CA MET A 73 -24.19 11.85 -11.85
C MET A 73 -22.92 12.03 -11.02
N TYR A 74 -22.92 12.91 -10.01
CA TYR A 74 -21.79 13.05 -9.08
C TYR A 74 -21.53 11.71 -8.36
N ILE A 75 -22.58 11.09 -7.82
CA ILE A 75 -22.48 9.81 -7.12
C ILE A 75 -21.95 8.71 -8.04
N ASN A 76 -22.39 8.66 -9.29
CA ASN A 76 -21.86 7.72 -10.27
C ASN A 76 -20.35 7.95 -10.54
N LEU A 77 -19.96 9.19 -10.83
CA LEU A 77 -18.57 9.54 -11.17
C LEU A 77 -17.61 9.32 -9.99
N ILE A 78 -17.99 9.78 -8.79
CA ILE A 78 -17.11 9.66 -7.62
C ILE A 78 -16.88 8.19 -7.27
N TRP A 79 -17.87 7.32 -7.40
CA TRP A 79 -17.68 5.89 -7.13
C TRP A 79 -16.95 5.16 -8.26
N ALA A 80 -17.08 5.61 -9.51
CA ALA A 80 -16.27 5.10 -10.61
C ALA A 80 -14.76 5.29 -10.37
N TRP A 81 -14.37 6.29 -9.58
CA TRP A 81 -13.02 6.41 -9.00
C TRP A 81 -12.87 5.65 -7.67
N GLY A 82 -13.82 5.83 -6.74
CA GLY A 82 -13.69 5.42 -5.35
C GLY A 82 -13.61 3.90 -5.15
N HIS A 83 -14.27 3.11 -6.01
CA HIS A 83 -14.12 1.66 -5.93
C HIS A 83 -12.75 1.18 -6.41
N PRO A 84 -12.22 1.59 -7.58
CA PRO A 84 -10.81 1.33 -7.91
C PRO A 84 -9.81 1.77 -6.82
N GLU A 85 -10.06 2.89 -6.14
CA GLU A 85 -9.16 3.38 -5.08
C GLU A 85 -8.98 2.36 -3.95
N VAL A 86 -10.02 1.67 -3.51
CA VAL A 86 -9.86 0.66 -2.45
C VAL A 86 -8.91 -0.47 -2.86
N TYR A 87 -8.81 -0.77 -4.16
CA TYR A 87 -7.85 -1.73 -4.68
C TYR A 87 -6.45 -1.15 -4.82
N ILE A 88 -6.32 0.15 -5.09
CA ILE A 88 -5.04 0.86 -5.06
C ILE A 88 -4.38 0.72 -3.68
N LEU A 89 -5.17 0.70 -2.61
CA LEU A 89 -4.68 0.51 -1.25
C LEU A 89 -4.31 -0.95 -0.94
N VAL A 90 -5.14 -1.92 -1.36
CA VAL A 90 -4.99 -3.32 -0.93
C VAL A 90 -4.00 -4.13 -1.78
N LEU A 91 -3.81 -3.79 -3.06
CA LEU A 91 -2.91 -4.54 -3.93
C LEU A 91 -1.44 -4.45 -3.47
N PRO A 92 -0.87 -3.29 -3.10
CA PRO A 92 0.51 -3.22 -2.63
C PRO A 92 0.75 -4.08 -1.40
N VAL A 93 -0.15 -4.04 -0.40
CA VAL A 93 -0.03 -4.84 0.82
C VAL A 93 -0.20 -6.34 0.55
N PHE A 94 -0.99 -6.73 -0.45
CA PHE A 94 -1.00 -8.11 -0.94
C PHE A 94 0.36 -8.53 -1.52
N GLY A 95 1.09 -7.61 -2.14
CA GLY A 95 2.49 -7.81 -2.51
C GLY A 95 3.35 -8.05 -1.27
N VAL A 96 3.25 -7.18 -0.27
CA VAL A 96 3.98 -7.29 1.01
C VAL A 96 3.76 -8.64 1.68
N PHE A 97 2.50 -9.06 1.86
CA PHE A 97 2.20 -10.35 2.49
C PHE A 97 2.78 -11.53 1.70
N SER A 98 2.88 -11.42 0.37
CA SER A 98 3.50 -12.46 -0.45
C SER A 98 4.99 -12.62 -0.15
N GLU A 99 5.73 -11.51 -0.07
CA GLU A 99 7.17 -11.52 0.23
C GLU A 99 7.45 -11.96 1.68
N VAL A 100 6.67 -11.46 2.63
CA VAL A 100 6.75 -11.85 4.06
C VAL A 100 6.46 -13.33 4.25
N THR A 101 5.40 -13.86 3.61
CA THR A 101 5.03 -15.28 3.70
C THR A 101 6.13 -16.17 3.14
N ALA A 102 6.68 -15.84 1.96
CA ALA A 102 7.75 -16.64 1.33
C ALA A 102 9.05 -16.62 2.16
N THR A 103 9.40 -15.45 2.71
CA THR A 103 10.61 -15.27 3.52
C THR A 103 10.55 -16.07 4.81
N PHE A 104 9.50 -15.86 5.62
CA PHE A 104 9.41 -16.48 6.95
C PHE A 104 8.87 -17.91 6.94
N SER A 105 8.32 -18.39 5.81
CA SER A 105 8.04 -19.82 5.62
C SER A 105 9.23 -20.59 5.04
N ARG A 106 10.32 -19.90 4.67
CA ARG A 106 11.55 -20.45 4.07
C ARG A 106 11.28 -21.24 2.78
N LYS A 107 10.24 -20.88 2.02
CA LYS A 107 9.77 -21.62 0.85
C LYS A 107 9.50 -20.67 -0.31
N ARG A 108 9.71 -21.13 -1.54
CA ARG A 108 9.25 -20.41 -2.73
C ARG A 108 7.73 -20.21 -2.64
N LEU A 109 7.26 -19.06 -3.10
CA LEU A 109 5.84 -18.73 -3.11
C LEU A 109 5.05 -19.74 -3.97
N PHE A 110 4.01 -20.32 -3.38
CA PHE A 110 3.12 -21.26 -4.05
C PHE A 110 2.20 -20.52 -5.03
N GLY A 111 2.01 -21.08 -6.23
CA GLY A 111 1.07 -20.52 -7.20
C GLY A 111 1.43 -19.12 -7.71
N TYR A 112 2.72 -18.80 -7.90
CA TYR A 112 3.17 -17.48 -8.40
C TYR A 112 2.41 -17.00 -9.63
N THR A 113 2.27 -17.84 -10.66
CA THR A 113 1.52 -17.51 -11.88
C THR A 113 0.06 -17.19 -11.57
N SER A 114 -0.58 -18.01 -10.73
CA SER A 114 -1.96 -17.79 -10.27
C SER A 114 -2.10 -16.48 -9.49
N LEU A 115 -1.12 -16.10 -8.66
CA LEU A 115 -1.11 -14.83 -7.93
C LEU A 115 -1.00 -13.63 -8.87
N VAL A 116 -0.14 -13.70 -9.88
CA VAL A 116 0.01 -12.64 -10.89
C VAL A 116 -1.30 -12.48 -11.67
N TRP A 117 -1.86 -13.57 -12.19
CA TRP A 117 -3.12 -13.52 -12.94
C TRP A 117 -4.31 -13.08 -12.09
N ALA A 118 -4.36 -13.49 -10.81
CA ALA A 118 -5.37 -12.98 -9.88
C ALA A 118 -5.26 -11.46 -9.69
N THR A 119 -4.04 -10.92 -9.59
CA THR A 119 -3.80 -9.48 -9.45
C THR A 119 -4.22 -8.72 -10.72
N ILE A 120 -3.93 -9.26 -11.90
CA ILE A 120 -4.38 -8.69 -13.19
C ILE A 120 -5.91 -8.74 -13.30
N ALA A 121 -6.54 -9.85 -12.91
CA ALA A 121 -7.99 -9.97 -12.92
C ALA A 121 -8.66 -8.94 -12.00
N ILE A 122 -8.14 -8.74 -10.79
CA ILE A 122 -8.62 -7.67 -9.88
C ILE A 122 -8.49 -6.30 -10.54
N THR A 123 -7.36 -6.04 -11.21
CA THR A 123 -7.10 -4.75 -11.89
C THR A 123 -8.18 -4.45 -12.93
N VAL A 124 -8.51 -5.43 -13.79
CA VAL A 124 -9.54 -5.26 -14.82
C VAL A 124 -10.94 -5.16 -14.21
N LEU A 125 -11.29 -6.08 -13.31
CA LEU A 125 -12.63 -6.15 -12.74
C LEU A 125 -12.97 -4.95 -11.83
N SER A 126 -11.96 -4.29 -11.25
CA SER A 126 -12.16 -3.10 -10.40
C SER A 126 -12.93 -1.97 -11.09
N PHE A 127 -12.92 -1.93 -12.43
CA PHE A 127 -13.58 -0.91 -13.23
C PHE A 127 -15.02 -1.28 -13.64
N ILE A 128 -15.59 -2.40 -13.21
CA ILE A 128 -16.95 -2.82 -13.62
C ILE A 128 -17.89 -3.11 -12.44
N VAL A 129 -17.59 -2.55 -11.26
CA VAL A 129 -18.31 -2.88 -10.01
C VAL A 129 -18.77 -1.68 -9.19
N TRP A 130 -18.39 -0.45 -9.56
CA TRP A 130 -18.59 0.74 -8.72
C TRP A 130 -20.04 1.03 -8.32
N LEU A 131 -21.03 0.59 -9.13
CA LEU A 131 -22.45 0.83 -8.86
C LEU A 131 -22.95 0.18 -7.56
N HIS A 132 -22.28 -0.86 -7.05
CA HIS A 132 -22.70 -1.48 -5.78
C HIS A 132 -22.72 -0.53 -4.59
N HIS A 133 -22.01 0.59 -4.68
CA HIS A 133 -21.99 1.61 -3.63
C HIS A 133 -23.30 2.39 -3.52
N PHE A 134 -24.17 2.29 -4.51
CA PHE A 134 -25.43 3.03 -4.58
C PHE A 134 -26.58 2.21 -5.17
N PHE A 135 -26.64 0.90 -4.88
CA PHE A 135 -27.78 0.04 -5.25
C PHE A 135 -29.15 0.60 -4.82
N THR A 136 -29.18 1.42 -3.77
CA THR A 136 -30.36 2.09 -3.20
C THR A 136 -30.77 3.37 -3.92
N MET A 137 -30.08 3.77 -5.00
CA MET A 137 -30.35 5.02 -5.75
C MET A 137 -31.38 4.83 -6.89
N GLY A 138 -32.13 3.71 -6.90
CA GLY A 138 -33.26 3.52 -7.80
C GLY A 138 -32.94 2.95 -9.19
N SER A 139 -31.72 2.46 -9.42
CA SER A 139 -31.38 1.70 -10.63
C SER A 139 -32.30 0.48 -10.84
N GLY A 140 -32.58 0.14 -12.09
CA GLY A 140 -33.42 -1.02 -12.42
C GLY A 140 -32.82 -2.36 -11.97
N ALA A 141 -33.66 -3.38 -11.79
CA ALA A 141 -33.26 -4.68 -11.27
C ALA A 141 -32.12 -5.34 -12.06
N ASN A 142 -32.14 -5.24 -13.39
CA ASN A 142 -31.11 -5.80 -14.27
C ASN A 142 -29.73 -5.16 -14.01
N VAL A 143 -29.68 -3.85 -13.79
CA VAL A 143 -28.44 -3.13 -13.50
C VAL A 143 -27.89 -3.55 -12.14
N ASN A 144 -28.75 -3.59 -11.11
CA ASN A 144 -28.35 -4.04 -9.78
C ASN A 144 -27.86 -5.50 -9.80
N ALA A 145 -28.52 -6.39 -10.54
CA ALA A 145 -28.11 -7.78 -10.68
C ALA A 145 -26.75 -7.92 -11.38
N PHE A 146 -26.53 -7.20 -12.49
CA PHE A 146 -25.25 -7.22 -13.20
C PHE A 146 -24.09 -6.80 -12.30
N PHE A 147 -24.19 -5.62 -11.66
CA PHE A 147 -23.13 -5.11 -10.80
C PHE A 147 -22.95 -5.95 -9.52
N GLY A 148 -24.03 -6.52 -8.97
CA GLY A 148 -23.95 -7.47 -7.86
C GLY A 148 -23.16 -8.73 -8.24
N ILE A 149 -23.47 -9.35 -9.38
CA ILE A 149 -22.76 -10.53 -9.88
C ILE A 149 -21.29 -10.21 -10.17
N ALA A 150 -21.02 -9.11 -10.87
CA ALA A 150 -19.65 -8.67 -11.17
C ALA A 150 -18.82 -8.47 -9.89
N THR A 151 -19.43 -7.90 -8.84
CA THR A 151 -18.78 -7.71 -7.53
C THR A 151 -18.49 -9.04 -6.85
N MET A 152 -19.42 -10.00 -6.89
CA MET A 152 -19.20 -11.33 -6.33
C MET A 152 -18.07 -12.07 -7.06
N ILE A 153 -17.92 -11.92 -8.38
CA ILE A 153 -16.84 -12.54 -9.17
C ILE A 153 -15.45 -12.09 -8.69
N ILE A 154 -15.28 -10.84 -8.25
CA ILE A 154 -13.99 -10.33 -7.75
C ILE A 154 -13.51 -11.06 -6.48
N SER A 155 -14.42 -11.69 -5.73
CA SER A 155 -14.03 -12.48 -4.56
C SER A 155 -13.16 -13.70 -4.93
N ILE A 156 -13.30 -14.24 -6.15
CA ILE A 156 -12.58 -15.43 -6.60
C ILE A 156 -11.07 -15.19 -6.70
N PRO A 157 -10.57 -14.19 -7.47
CA PRO A 157 -9.15 -13.84 -7.47
C PRO A 157 -8.57 -13.63 -6.07
N THR A 158 -9.30 -12.95 -5.20
CA THR A 158 -8.84 -12.66 -3.84
C THR A 158 -8.74 -13.93 -2.99
N GLY A 159 -9.73 -14.84 -3.10
CA GLY A 159 -9.70 -16.14 -2.46
C GLY A 159 -8.50 -16.98 -2.90
N VAL A 160 -8.22 -17.04 -4.21
CA VAL A 160 -7.05 -17.73 -4.77
C VAL A 160 -5.75 -17.22 -4.12
N LYS A 161 -5.64 -15.90 -3.88
CA LYS A 161 -4.46 -15.33 -3.21
C LYS A 161 -4.33 -15.81 -1.76
N ILE A 162 -5.42 -15.83 -1.01
CA ILE A 162 -5.43 -16.33 0.38
C ILE A 162 -4.98 -17.80 0.44
N PHE A 163 -5.52 -18.65 -0.41
CA PHE A 163 -5.13 -20.06 -0.46
C PHE A 163 -3.67 -20.25 -0.88
N ASN A 164 -3.16 -19.47 -1.84
CA ASN A 164 -1.74 -19.54 -2.22
C ASN A 164 -0.80 -19.16 -1.05
N TRP A 165 -1.16 -18.18 -0.22
CA TRP A 165 -0.39 -17.87 0.99
C TRP A 165 -0.45 -19.01 2.01
N LEU A 166 -1.63 -19.59 2.24
CA LEU A 166 -1.79 -20.77 3.11
C LEU A 166 -0.94 -21.96 2.63
N PHE A 167 -0.92 -22.25 1.34
CA PHE A 167 -0.10 -23.34 0.76
C PHE A 167 1.40 -23.01 0.68
N THR A 168 1.78 -21.73 0.74
CA THR A 168 3.17 -21.31 0.92
C THR A 168 3.63 -21.60 2.35
N MET A 169 2.78 -21.36 3.35
CA MET A 169 3.06 -21.73 4.74
C MET A 169 3.05 -23.25 4.95
N TYR A 170 2.18 -23.97 4.23
CA TYR A 170 2.10 -25.43 4.28
C TYR A 170 3.43 -26.09 3.91
N GLN A 171 3.90 -27.01 4.76
CA GLN A 171 5.21 -27.68 4.66
C GLN A 171 6.41 -26.70 4.63
N GLY A 172 6.22 -25.44 5.02
CA GLY A 172 7.32 -24.51 5.28
C GLY A 172 7.86 -24.65 6.71
N ARG A 173 8.94 -23.91 7.01
CA ARG A 173 9.45 -23.73 8.38
C ARG A 173 9.14 -22.32 8.83
N ILE A 174 7.97 -22.16 9.46
CA ILE A 174 7.42 -20.85 9.81
C ILE A 174 8.19 -20.25 10.98
N GLN A 175 8.84 -19.11 10.76
CA GLN A 175 9.43 -18.27 11.79
C GLN A 175 8.39 -17.27 12.29
N ILE A 176 7.93 -17.43 13.53
CA ILE A 176 6.93 -16.56 14.14
C ILE A 176 7.63 -15.29 14.67
N ASN A 177 7.72 -14.29 13.81
CA ASN A 177 8.08 -12.93 14.17
C ASN A 177 6.90 -11.98 13.96
N SER A 178 7.08 -10.70 14.27
CA SER A 178 6.06 -9.66 14.25
C SER A 178 5.46 -9.50 12.85
N ALA A 179 6.29 -9.50 11.79
CA ALA A 179 5.79 -9.43 10.41
C ALA A 179 4.92 -10.64 10.03
N MET A 180 5.30 -11.84 10.48
CA MET A 180 4.51 -13.06 10.26
C MET A 180 3.22 -13.07 11.07
N LEU A 181 3.22 -12.53 12.30
CA LEU A 181 2.01 -12.36 13.12
C LEU A 181 1.01 -11.42 12.43
N TRP A 182 1.46 -10.26 11.94
CA TRP A 182 0.62 -9.36 11.14
C TRP A 182 0.04 -10.06 9.91
N THR A 183 0.82 -10.91 9.23
CA THR A 183 0.37 -11.69 8.07
C THR A 183 -0.71 -12.73 8.42
N ILE A 184 -0.54 -13.46 9.52
CA ILE A 184 -1.53 -14.43 10.00
C ILE A 184 -2.81 -13.70 10.46
N GLY A 185 -2.66 -12.61 11.21
CA GLY A 185 -3.77 -11.75 11.62
C GLY A 185 -4.55 -11.21 10.42
N PHE A 186 -3.84 -10.77 9.38
CA PHE A 186 -4.44 -10.37 8.10
C PHE A 186 -5.28 -11.49 7.50
N ILE A 187 -4.73 -12.70 7.34
CA ILE A 187 -5.47 -13.82 6.71
C ILE A 187 -6.79 -14.08 7.43
N VAL A 188 -6.78 -14.07 8.77
CA VAL A 188 -7.98 -14.31 9.58
C VAL A 188 -8.97 -13.15 9.47
N THR A 189 -8.52 -11.93 9.77
CA THR A 189 -9.39 -10.74 9.80
C THR A 189 -9.97 -10.46 8.42
N PHE A 190 -9.11 -10.41 7.39
CA PHE A 190 -9.52 -10.12 6.03
C PHE A 190 -10.47 -11.18 5.44
N SER A 191 -10.38 -12.44 5.85
CA SER A 191 -11.35 -13.47 5.43
C SER A 191 -12.76 -13.16 5.96
N ILE A 192 -12.88 -12.71 7.21
CA ILE A 192 -14.16 -12.30 7.80
C ILE A 192 -14.68 -11.02 7.13
N GLY A 193 -13.80 -10.04 6.91
CA GLY A 193 -14.12 -8.83 6.16
C GLY A 193 -14.59 -9.12 4.73
N GLY A 194 -13.89 -10.00 4.00
CA GLY A 194 -14.24 -10.38 2.64
C GLY A 194 -15.60 -11.08 2.56
N MET A 195 -15.89 -11.99 3.49
CA MET A 195 -17.19 -12.68 3.58
C MET A 195 -18.36 -11.70 3.76
N THR A 196 -18.21 -10.71 4.64
CA THR A 196 -19.25 -9.68 4.85
C THR A 196 -19.40 -8.75 3.64
N GLY A 197 -18.33 -8.51 2.88
CA GLY A 197 -18.37 -7.77 1.62
C GLY A 197 -19.12 -8.49 0.52
N VAL A 198 -18.94 -9.81 0.40
CA VAL A 198 -19.71 -10.64 -0.54
C VAL A 198 -21.20 -10.62 -0.20
N LEU A 199 -21.56 -10.60 1.09
CA LEU A 199 -22.96 -10.43 1.51
C LEU A 199 -23.51 -9.06 1.07
N LEU A 200 -22.75 -7.97 1.25
CA LEU A 200 -23.14 -6.62 0.81
C LEU A 200 -23.19 -6.46 -0.71
N ALA A 201 -22.52 -7.33 -1.47
CA ALA A 201 -22.60 -7.36 -2.93
C ALA A 201 -23.98 -7.86 -3.43
N VAL A 202 -24.77 -8.52 -2.58
CA VAL A 202 -26.13 -8.96 -2.91
C VAL A 202 -27.09 -7.78 -2.75
N PRO A 203 -27.70 -7.25 -3.83
CA PRO A 203 -28.50 -6.02 -3.75
C PRO A 203 -29.65 -6.11 -2.75
N GLY A 204 -30.33 -7.26 -2.66
CA GLY A 204 -31.43 -7.48 -1.72
C GLY A 204 -31.01 -7.39 -0.24
N ALA A 205 -29.82 -7.90 0.10
CA ALA A 205 -29.25 -7.74 1.44
C ALA A 205 -28.77 -6.31 1.67
N ASN A 206 -28.15 -5.70 0.65
CA ASN A 206 -27.68 -4.32 0.74
C ASN A 206 -28.84 -3.33 0.96
N PHE A 207 -30.05 -3.58 0.46
CA PHE A 207 -31.19 -2.68 0.72
C PHE A 207 -31.49 -2.46 2.21
N VAL A 208 -31.22 -3.45 3.06
CA VAL A 208 -31.42 -3.33 4.52
C VAL A 208 -30.14 -2.98 5.28
N LEU A 209 -28.95 -3.28 4.72
CA LEU A 209 -27.65 -3.03 5.36
C LEU A 209 -26.97 -1.73 4.89
N HIS A 210 -27.45 -1.11 3.81
CA HIS A 210 -26.85 0.07 3.24
C HIS A 210 -26.86 1.24 4.24
N ASN A 211 -25.69 1.88 4.43
CA ASN A 211 -25.46 2.95 5.40
C ASN A 211 -25.74 2.60 6.88
N SER A 212 -25.97 1.33 7.22
CA SER A 212 -25.97 0.87 8.61
C SER A 212 -24.55 0.73 9.15
N LEU A 213 -24.41 0.48 10.46
CA LEU A 213 -23.10 0.18 11.04
C LEU A 213 -22.49 -1.13 10.50
N PHE A 214 -23.25 -2.00 9.84
CA PHE A 214 -22.73 -3.20 9.18
C PHE A 214 -21.75 -2.84 8.06
N LEU A 215 -22.09 -1.83 7.25
CA LEU A 215 -21.21 -1.30 6.21
C LEU A 215 -19.90 -0.78 6.82
N ILE A 216 -20.01 -0.04 7.94
CA ILE A 216 -18.84 0.50 8.66
C ILE A 216 -17.96 -0.63 9.18
N ALA A 217 -18.54 -1.63 9.82
CA ALA A 217 -17.85 -2.80 10.33
C ALA A 217 -17.12 -3.54 9.20
N HIS A 218 -17.79 -3.79 8.08
CA HIS A 218 -17.23 -4.44 6.91
C HIS A 218 -16.00 -3.71 6.38
N PHE A 219 -16.11 -2.41 6.05
CA PHE A 219 -15.00 -1.71 5.41
C PHE A 219 -13.82 -1.53 6.36
N HIS A 220 -14.06 -1.27 7.66
CA HIS A 220 -12.97 -1.20 8.64
C HIS A 220 -12.26 -2.54 8.80
N ASN A 221 -12.98 -3.64 8.66
CA ASN A 221 -12.40 -4.97 8.72
C ASN A 221 -11.40 -5.22 7.59
N VAL A 222 -11.76 -4.90 6.35
CA VAL A 222 -10.87 -5.06 5.20
C VAL A 222 -9.76 -4.00 5.15
N ILE A 223 -9.99 -2.77 5.61
CA ILE A 223 -8.96 -1.71 5.62
C ILE A 223 -7.98 -1.89 6.77
N ILE A 224 -8.43 -2.11 8.00
CA ILE A 224 -7.52 -2.32 9.13
C ILE A 224 -6.83 -3.66 9.00
N GLY A 225 -7.61 -4.74 8.82
CA GLY A 225 -7.07 -6.09 8.70
C GLY A 225 -6.24 -6.32 7.44
N GLY A 226 -6.60 -5.69 6.32
CA GLY A 226 -5.86 -5.78 5.05
C GLY A 226 -4.73 -4.77 4.93
N VAL A 227 -5.08 -3.48 4.92
CA VAL A 227 -4.15 -2.39 4.61
C VAL A 227 -3.26 -2.06 5.79
N VAL A 228 -3.83 -1.70 6.95
CA VAL A 228 -3.04 -1.25 8.11
C VAL A 228 -2.10 -2.35 8.61
N PHE A 229 -2.58 -3.58 8.74
CA PHE A 229 -1.74 -4.71 9.14
C PHE A 229 -0.65 -5.00 8.12
N GLY A 230 -0.94 -4.87 6.82
CA GLY A 230 0.05 -5.01 5.76
C GLY A 230 1.12 -3.91 5.78
N CYS A 231 0.73 -2.68 6.09
CA CYS A 231 1.66 -1.58 6.31
C CYS A 231 2.58 -1.85 7.51
N PHE A 232 2.06 -2.37 8.63
CA PHE A 232 2.89 -2.73 9.79
C PHE A 232 3.79 -3.95 9.54
N ALA A 233 3.31 -4.93 8.77
CA ALA A 233 4.12 -6.05 8.30
C ALA A 233 5.28 -5.55 7.43
N GLY A 234 5.00 -4.70 6.45
CA GLY A 234 6.00 -4.11 5.56
C GLY A 234 6.98 -3.19 6.30
N LEU A 235 6.48 -2.36 7.21
CA LEU A 235 7.31 -1.52 8.08
C LEU A 235 8.30 -2.40 8.85
N THR A 236 7.82 -3.44 9.54
CA THR A 236 8.67 -4.33 10.33
C THR A 236 9.66 -5.10 9.45
N TYR A 237 9.23 -5.54 8.26
CA TYR A 237 10.04 -6.31 7.34
C TYR A 237 11.17 -5.48 6.72
N TRP A 238 10.90 -4.30 6.17
CA TRP A 238 11.90 -3.46 5.50
C TRP A 238 12.55 -2.38 6.39
N TRP A 239 12.24 -2.32 7.70
CA TRP A 239 12.88 -1.39 8.62
C TRP A 239 14.42 -1.52 8.64
N PRO A 240 15.03 -2.72 8.74
CA PRO A 240 16.48 -2.85 8.72
C PRO A 240 17.09 -2.36 7.41
N LYS A 241 16.41 -2.58 6.28
CA LYS A 241 16.84 -2.09 4.98
C LYS A 241 16.86 -0.57 4.91
N SER A 242 15.90 0.09 5.57
CA SER A 242 15.80 1.56 5.53
C SER A 242 16.75 2.25 6.52
N PHE A 243 17.01 1.65 7.69
CA PHE A 243 17.71 2.32 8.79
C PHE A 243 18.97 1.60 9.31
N GLY A 244 19.26 0.38 8.86
CA GLY A 244 20.45 -0.38 9.25
C GLY A 244 20.37 -1.12 10.59
N PHE A 245 19.20 -1.16 11.25
CA PHE A 245 19.00 -1.89 12.51
C PHE A 245 17.61 -2.51 12.59
N MET A 246 17.41 -3.50 13.44
CA MET A 246 16.13 -4.19 13.63
C MET A 246 15.23 -3.49 14.66
N LEU A 247 13.91 -3.59 14.45
CA LEU A 247 12.93 -3.17 15.46
C LEU A 247 12.90 -4.14 16.65
N ASN A 248 12.53 -3.63 17.81
CA ASN A 248 12.36 -4.42 19.02
C ASN A 248 11.16 -5.37 18.88
N GLU A 249 11.46 -6.66 18.84
CA GLU A 249 10.46 -7.72 18.60
C GLU A 249 9.41 -7.82 19.71
N LYS A 250 9.81 -7.63 20.98
CA LYS A 250 8.89 -7.77 22.13
C LYS A 250 7.78 -6.72 22.09
N TRP A 251 8.11 -5.48 21.75
CA TRP A 251 7.11 -4.41 21.62
C TRP A 251 6.28 -4.55 20.35
N GLY A 252 6.84 -5.08 19.25
CA GLY A 252 6.10 -5.41 18.03
C GLY A 252 5.01 -6.45 18.27
N ILE A 253 5.32 -7.52 19.00
CA ILE A 253 4.35 -8.56 19.37
C ILE A 253 3.25 -7.99 20.28
N ARG A 254 3.59 -7.12 21.24
CA ARG A 254 2.60 -6.44 22.09
C ARG A 254 1.67 -5.56 21.27
N ALA A 255 2.22 -4.75 20.36
CA ALA A 255 1.44 -3.91 19.47
C ALA A 255 0.46 -4.76 18.66
N PHE A 256 0.94 -5.85 18.05
CA PHE A 256 0.09 -6.80 17.31
C PHE A 256 -1.10 -7.29 18.14
N TRP A 257 -0.87 -7.80 19.35
CA TRP A 257 -1.96 -8.35 20.16
C TRP A 257 -2.99 -7.30 20.59
N PHE A 258 -2.55 -6.10 20.97
CA PHE A 258 -3.47 -5.00 21.27
C PHE A 258 -4.28 -4.56 20.05
N TRP A 259 -3.64 -4.50 18.89
CA TRP A 259 -4.32 -4.17 17.63
C TRP A 259 -5.35 -5.20 17.23
N ILE A 260 -5.00 -6.49 17.19
CA ILE A 260 -5.92 -7.53 16.72
C ILE A 260 -7.09 -7.71 17.71
N ILE A 261 -6.82 -7.81 19.01
CA ILE A 261 -7.88 -7.97 20.02
C ILE A 261 -8.74 -6.71 20.07
N GLY A 262 -8.11 -5.53 20.12
CA GLY A 262 -8.82 -4.26 20.11
C GLY A 262 -9.69 -4.07 18.88
N PHE A 263 -9.20 -4.47 17.70
CA PHE A 263 -9.97 -4.44 16.46
C PHE A 263 -11.24 -5.31 16.54
N PHE A 264 -11.11 -6.58 16.98
CA PHE A 264 -12.28 -7.45 17.09
C PHE A 264 -13.29 -6.92 18.11
N VAL A 265 -12.84 -6.45 19.28
CA VAL A 265 -13.72 -5.89 20.31
C VAL A 265 -14.36 -4.57 19.86
N ALA A 266 -13.67 -3.76 19.05
CA ALA A 266 -14.19 -2.49 18.55
C ALA A 266 -15.24 -2.67 17.45
N PHE A 267 -14.96 -3.53 16.46
CA PHE A 267 -15.73 -3.57 15.22
C PHE A 267 -16.73 -4.73 15.11
N MET A 268 -16.54 -5.84 15.83
CA MET A 268 -17.54 -6.92 15.82
C MET A 268 -18.90 -6.50 16.39
N PRO A 269 -18.99 -5.69 17.47
CA PRO A 269 -20.27 -5.17 17.94
C PRO A 269 -21.01 -4.34 16.89
N LEU A 270 -20.28 -3.69 15.97
CA LEU A 270 -20.88 -2.84 14.94
C LEU A 270 -21.61 -3.65 13.87
N TYR A 271 -21.22 -4.91 13.60
CA TYR A 271 -22.02 -5.81 12.76
C TYR A 271 -23.39 -6.07 13.39
N VAL A 272 -23.42 -6.33 14.71
CA VAL A 272 -24.67 -6.56 15.45
C VAL A 272 -25.53 -5.29 15.46
N LEU A 273 -24.95 -4.14 15.81
CA LEU A 273 -25.65 -2.86 15.77
C LEU A 273 -26.19 -2.52 14.38
N GLY A 274 -25.45 -2.86 13.33
CA GLY A 274 -25.90 -2.71 11.94
C GLY A 274 -27.13 -3.55 11.61
N PHE A 275 -27.20 -4.77 12.13
CA PHE A 275 -28.40 -5.62 12.03
C PHE A 275 -29.57 -5.11 12.89
N MET A 276 -29.28 -4.50 14.04
CA MET A 276 -30.30 -3.89 14.90
C MET A 276 -30.84 -2.56 14.34
N GLY A 277 -30.32 -2.07 13.21
CA GLY A 277 -30.81 -0.87 12.53
C GLY A 277 -30.09 0.42 12.90
N MET A 278 -28.99 0.38 13.66
CA MET A 278 -28.20 1.59 13.92
C MET A 278 -27.53 2.07 12.63
N THR A 279 -27.79 3.33 12.26
CA THR A 279 -27.27 3.95 11.04
C THR A 279 -26.01 4.76 11.32
N ARG A 280 -25.24 5.03 10.25
CA ARG A 280 -24.01 5.81 10.35
C ARG A 280 -24.28 7.29 10.66
N ARG A 281 -23.30 7.94 11.31
CA ARG A 281 -23.22 9.41 11.50
C ARG A 281 -24.32 10.03 12.39
N LEU A 282 -24.96 9.23 13.23
CA LEU A 282 -25.79 9.74 14.32
C LEU A 282 -24.88 10.32 15.42
N SER A 283 -25.27 11.45 15.99
CA SER A 283 -24.50 12.13 17.04
C SER A 283 -25.33 12.52 18.26
N GLN A 284 -26.66 12.57 18.12
CA GLN A 284 -27.59 12.96 19.17
C GLN A 284 -28.73 11.95 19.22
N ASP A 285 -29.43 11.90 20.36
CA ASP A 285 -30.67 11.13 20.56
C ASP A 285 -30.57 9.65 20.14
N ILE A 286 -29.42 9.03 20.41
CA ILE A 286 -29.16 7.63 20.06
C ILE A 286 -30.01 6.71 20.94
N ASN A 287 -30.69 5.73 20.33
CA ASN A 287 -31.50 4.74 21.04
C ASN A 287 -30.67 4.06 22.16
N PRO A 288 -31.12 4.12 23.43
CA PRO A 288 -30.44 3.49 24.57
C PRO A 288 -30.18 1.99 24.41
N GLU A 289 -30.95 1.26 23.61
CA GLU A 289 -30.73 -0.17 23.34
C GLU A 289 -29.37 -0.44 22.67
N PHE A 290 -28.80 0.54 21.96
CA PHE A 290 -27.48 0.42 21.34
C PHE A 290 -26.33 0.66 22.32
N HIS A 291 -26.62 1.20 23.51
CA HIS A 291 -25.61 1.70 24.44
C HIS A 291 -24.56 0.64 24.83
N THR A 292 -25.00 -0.57 25.19
CA THR A 292 -24.08 -1.65 25.62
C THR A 292 -23.05 -1.98 24.53
N MET A 293 -23.48 -2.18 23.29
CA MET A 293 -22.59 -2.52 22.18
C MET A 293 -21.65 -1.36 21.83
N LEU A 294 -22.12 -0.12 21.94
CA LEU A 294 -21.28 1.07 21.74
C LEU A 294 -20.21 1.21 22.83
N MET A 295 -20.55 0.91 24.08
CA MET A 295 -19.59 0.91 25.19
C MET A 295 -18.52 -0.18 25.04
N VAL A 296 -18.91 -1.38 24.58
CA VAL A 296 -17.93 -2.44 24.23
C VAL A 296 -17.03 -1.98 23.09
N ALA A 297 -17.61 -1.38 22.04
CA ALA A 297 -16.84 -0.85 20.91
C ALA A 297 -15.81 0.21 21.34
N ALA A 298 -16.20 1.09 22.27
CA ALA A 298 -15.28 2.08 22.87
C ALA A 298 -14.14 1.43 23.66
N GLY A 299 -14.42 0.35 24.40
CA GLY A 299 -13.38 -0.45 25.07
C GLY A 299 -12.37 -1.06 24.09
N GLY A 300 -12.84 -1.55 22.94
CA GLY A 300 -11.98 -2.01 21.84
C GLY A 300 -11.12 -0.89 21.27
N ALA A 301 -11.67 0.30 21.08
CA ALA A 301 -10.92 1.47 20.62
C ALA A 301 -9.80 1.88 21.61
N ALA A 302 -10.05 1.78 22.92
CA ALA A 302 -9.02 2.01 23.94
C ALA A 302 -7.88 0.99 23.85
N LEU A 303 -8.17 -0.29 23.57
CA LEU A 303 -7.14 -1.30 23.31
C LEU A 303 -6.31 -1.00 22.06
N ILE A 304 -6.95 -0.51 20.99
CA ILE A 304 -6.23 -0.05 19.79
C ILE A 304 -5.30 1.11 20.13
N ALA A 305 -5.74 2.07 20.96
CA ALA A 305 -4.87 3.16 21.42
C ALA A 305 -3.63 2.64 22.18
N CYS A 306 -3.79 1.62 23.03
CA CYS A 306 -2.66 0.92 23.65
C CYS A 306 -1.73 0.26 22.62
N GLY A 307 -2.29 -0.31 21.53
CA GLY A 307 -1.52 -0.87 20.42
C GLY A 307 -0.71 0.17 19.67
N ILE A 308 -1.29 1.34 19.39
CA ILE A 308 -0.59 2.50 18.81
C ILE A 308 0.54 2.96 19.73
N LEU A 309 0.27 3.08 21.04
CA LEU A 309 1.30 3.45 22.02
C LEU A 309 2.44 2.42 22.04
N CYS A 310 2.14 1.12 22.00
CA CYS A 310 3.16 0.07 21.89
C CYS A 310 4.01 0.23 20.63
N GLN A 311 3.42 0.61 19.49
CA GLN A 311 4.14 0.85 18.23
C GLN A 311 5.10 2.05 18.36
N VAL A 312 4.66 3.15 18.99
CA VAL A 312 5.51 4.31 19.26
C VAL A 312 6.67 3.94 20.20
N ILE A 313 6.38 3.20 21.27
CA ILE A 313 7.41 2.71 22.19
C ILE A 313 8.38 1.78 21.46
N GLN A 314 7.89 0.90 20.58
CA GLN A 314 8.73 0.01 19.77
C GLN A 314 9.75 0.81 18.96
N VAL A 315 9.31 1.82 18.22
CA VAL A 315 10.20 2.68 17.42
C VAL A 315 11.19 3.41 18.32
N PHE A 316 10.73 4.02 19.42
CA PHE A 316 11.57 4.76 20.35
C PHE A 316 12.71 3.89 20.93
N VAL A 317 12.39 2.72 21.49
CA VAL A 317 13.41 1.84 22.08
C VAL A 317 14.35 1.26 21.02
N SER A 318 13.86 1.04 19.80
CA SER A 318 14.70 0.54 18.70
C SER A 318 15.71 1.59 18.24
N ILE A 319 15.31 2.87 18.18
CA ILE A 319 16.21 3.98 17.86
C ILE A 319 17.23 4.18 18.99
N ARG A 320 16.79 4.12 20.25
CA ARG A 320 17.67 4.25 21.42
C ARG A 320 18.76 3.18 21.43
N ASP A 321 18.40 1.94 21.14
CA ASP A 321 19.29 0.78 21.23
C ASP A 321 19.86 0.37 19.85
N ARG A 322 19.84 1.28 18.86
CA ARG A 322 20.16 0.99 17.45
C ARG A 322 21.54 0.36 17.23
N GLU A 323 22.52 0.74 18.04
CA GLU A 323 23.90 0.26 17.92
C GLU A 323 24.03 -1.23 18.25
N GLN A 324 23.13 -1.77 19.08
CA GLN A 324 23.14 -3.17 19.51
C GLN A 324 22.40 -4.08 18.52
N ASN A 325 21.48 -3.51 17.73
CA ASN A 325 20.56 -4.26 16.87
C ASN A 325 20.85 -4.05 15.37
N ARG A 326 22.08 -3.72 15.02
CA ARG A 326 22.47 -3.43 13.63
C ARG A 326 22.38 -4.66 12.74
N ASP A 327 21.90 -4.45 11.52
CA ASP A 327 22.05 -5.40 10.43
C ASP A 327 23.40 -5.13 9.74
N LEU A 328 24.35 -6.05 9.92
CA LEU A 328 25.70 -5.92 9.37
C LEU A 328 25.86 -6.60 8.01
N THR A 329 24.90 -7.42 7.59
CA THR A 329 25.02 -8.24 6.37
C THR A 329 24.24 -7.64 5.22
N GLY A 330 23.15 -6.92 5.49
CA GLY A 330 22.19 -6.50 4.47
C GLY A 330 21.01 -7.47 4.31
N ASP A 331 21.08 -8.65 4.93
CA ASP A 331 20.08 -9.73 4.90
C ASP A 331 19.83 -10.27 6.33
N PRO A 332 19.07 -9.56 7.17
CA PRO A 332 18.82 -9.96 8.56
C PRO A 332 17.80 -11.10 8.64
N TRP A 333 17.06 -11.34 7.55
CA TRP A 333 15.96 -12.29 7.51
C TRP A 333 16.31 -13.57 6.76
N GLY A 334 17.44 -13.65 6.07
CA GLY A 334 17.67 -14.70 5.08
C GLY A 334 16.60 -14.65 3.98
N ALA A 335 16.36 -13.50 3.39
CA ALA A 335 15.31 -13.28 2.42
C ALA A 335 15.71 -13.72 1.00
N ARG A 336 14.78 -13.62 0.03
CA ARG A 336 14.90 -14.26 -1.29
C ARG A 336 15.19 -13.31 -2.45
N THR A 337 14.86 -12.04 -2.28
CA THR A 337 14.78 -11.02 -3.34
C THR A 337 15.99 -10.07 -3.32
N LEU A 338 16.19 -9.34 -4.43
CA LEU A 338 17.41 -8.56 -4.69
C LEU A 338 17.67 -7.43 -3.70
N GLU A 339 16.66 -6.85 -3.06
CA GLU A 339 16.89 -5.77 -2.09
C GLU A 339 17.75 -6.22 -0.90
N TRP A 340 17.75 -7.51 -0.58
CA TRP A 340 18.54 -8.10 0.50
C TRP A 340 19.98 -8.44 0.10
N SER A 341 20.33 -8.29 -1.18
CA SER A 341 21.72 -8.41 -1.65
C SER A 341 22.53 -7.12 -1.50
N THR A 342 21.88 -6.02 -1.11
CA THR A 342 22.52 -4.72 -0.86
C THR A 342 22.81 -4.53 0.63
N SER A 343 23.65 -3.54 0.97
CA SER A 343 23.88 -3.15 2.37
C SER A 343 22.61 -2.64 3.07
N SER A 344 22.69 -2.51 4.40
CA SER A 344 21.62 -1.94 5.23
C SER A 344 22.17 -0.76 6.06
N PRO A 345 21.84 0.49 5.72
CA PRO A 345 21.06 0.94 4.56
C PRO A 345 21.83 0.76 3.23
N PRO A 346 21.13 0.71 2.07
CA PRO A 346 21.76 0.65 0.75
C PRO A 346 22.57 1.90 0.44
N PRO A 347 23.58 1.81 -0.45
CA PRO A 347 24.22 2.99 -1.00
C PRO A 347 23.22 3.77 -1.87
N PHE A 348 23.47 5.06 -2.08
CA PHE A 348 22.56 5.96 -2.80
C PHE A 348 22.31 5.58 -4.27
N TYR A 349 23.15 4.70 -4.85
CA TYR A 349 23.00 4.13 -6.20
C TYR A 349 22.37 2.72 -6.21
N ASN A 350 22.00 2.17 -5.05
CA ASN A 350 21.52 0.79 -4.82
C ASN A 350 22.54 -0.31 -5.15
N PHE A 351 22.89 -0.48 -6.42
CA PHE A 351 23.80 -1.52 -6.92
C PHE A 351 24.95 -0.88 -7.69
N ALA A 352 26.19 -1.21 -7.30
CA ALA A 352 27.37 -0.73 -8.04
C ALA A 352 27.47 -1.34 -9.44
N VAL A 353 27.06 -2.62 -9.59
CA VAL A 353 26.93 -3.31 -10.87
C VAL A 353 25.54 -3.90 -10.94
N VAL A 354 24.81 -3.59 -12.01
CA VAL A 354 23.42 -4.06 -12.18
C VAL A 354 23.43 -5.60 -12.28
N PRO A 355 22.64 -6.31 -11.44
CA PRO A 355 22.63 -7.77 -11.45
C PRO A 355 22.02 -8.31 -12.74
N ASN A 356 22.55 -9.42 -13.25
CA ASN A 356 21.95 -10.14 -14.38
C ASN A 356 21.06 -11.28 -13.86
N VAL A 357 19.74 -11.13 -14.03
CA VAL A 357 18.75 -11.99 -13.38
C VAL A 357 18.46 -13.23 -14.21
N VAL A 358 18.64 -14.40 -13.62
CA VAL A 358 18.41 -15.70 -14.25
C VAL A 358 17.15 -16.36 -13.71
N ASP A 359 16.95 -16.36 -12.39
CA ASP A 359 15.79 -16.98 -11.72
C ASP A 359 14.85 -15.91 -11.10
N ARG A 360 13.67 -16.33 -10.66
CA ARG A 360 12.66 -15.47 -10.01
C ARG A 360 13.10 -15.01 -8.62
N ASP A 361 13.71 -15.92 -7.84
CA ASP A 361 14.22 -15.64 -6.50
C ASP A 361 15.75 -15.46 -6.59
N GLU A 362 16.20 -14.47 -7.37
CA GLU A 362 17.60 -14.34 -7.80
C GLU A 362 18.60 -14.37 -6.63
N PHE A 363 18.37 -13.58 -5.58
CA PHE A 363 19.30 -13.55 -4.45
C PHE A 363 19.36 -14.88 -3.70
N TRP A 364 18.26 -15.64 -3.67
CA TRP A 364 18.26 -16.98 -3.10
C TRP A 364 19.10 -17.95 -3.94
N ASP A 365 18.95 -17.92 -5.27
CA ASP A 365 19.74 -18.72 -6.21
C ASP A 365 21.24 -18.38 -6.14
N MET A 366 21.58 -17.09 -6.06
CA MET A 366 22.97 -16.65 -5.85
C MET A 366 23.55 -17.19 -4.53
N LYS A 367 22.76 -17.25 -3.45
CA LYS A 367 23.20 -17.83 -2.17
C LYS A 367 23.43 -19.34 -2.27
N GLU A 368 22.54 -20.07 -2.94
CA GLU A 368 22.66 -21.52 -3.12
C GLU A 368 23.87 -21.89 -4.00
N LYS A 369 24.22 -21.05 -4.97
CA LYS A 369 25.42 -21.23 -5.82
C LYS A 369 26.73 -20.75 -5.20
N GLY A 370 26.68 -20.08 -4.03
CA GLY A 370 27.87 -19.48 -3.40
C GLY A 370 28.37 -18.21 -4.10
N GLU A 371 27.52 -17.54 -4.88
CA GLU A 371 27.89 -16.38 -5.71
C GLU A 371 27.35 -15.04 -5.19
N ALA A 372 26.59 -15.06 -4.09
CA ALA A 372 25.84 -13.91 -3.58
C ALA A 372 26.65 -12.65 -3.27
N TYR A 373 27.92 -12.78 -2.90
CA TYR A 373 28.77 -11.66 -2.48
C TYR A 373 30.07 -11.56 -3.30
N LYS A 374 30.04 -12.02 -4.56
CA LYS A 374 31.19 -11.95 -5.46
C LYS A 374 31.53 -10.49 -5.79
N ARG A 375 32.79 -10.12 -5.60
CA ARG A 375 33.31 -8.80 -5.98
C ARG A 375 33.43 -8.71 -7.50
N PRO A 376 32.95 -7.62 -8.13
CA PRO A 376 33.23 -7.39 -9.55
C PRO A 376 34.73 -7.11 -9.74
N ALA A 377 35.26 -7.46 -10.91
CA ALA A 377 36.67 -7.27 -11.24
C ALA A 377 37.06 -5.78 -11.37
N LYS A 378 36.11 -4.93 -11.73
CA LYS A 378 36.30 -3.49 -11.91
C LYS A 378 34.99 -2.76 -11.63
N TYR A 379 35.08 -1.62 -10.96
CA TYR A 379 33.97 -0.67 -10.81
C TYR A 379 34.02 0.40 -11.91
N GLU A 380 32.84 0.84 -12.32
CA GLU A 380 32.66 1.89 -13.33
C GLU A 380 32.04 3.14 -12.70
N GLU A 381 32.11 4.26 -13.41
CA GLU A 381 31.43 5.47 -12.98
C GLU A 381 29.92 5.32 -13.11
N ILE A 382 29.17 5.84 -12.14
CA ILE A 382 27.70 5.73 -12.10
C ILE A 382 27.08 7.09 -12.33
N HIS A 383 26.22 7.20 -13.34
CA HIS A 383 25.40 8.39 -13.58
C HIS A 383 24.26 8.47 -12.56
N MET A 384 24.10 9.62 -11.91
CA MET A 384 23.08 9.85 -10.88
C MET A 384 22.40 11.22 -11.04
N PRO A 385 21.09 11.33 -10.76
CA PRO A 385 20.40 12.61 -10.76
C PRO A 385 20.77 13.47 -9.54
N LYS A 386 20.80 14.79 -9.71
CA LYS A 386 21.00 15.76 -8.63
C LYS A 386 19.72 16.00 -7.83
N ASN A 387 19.89 16.39 -6.56
CA ASN A 387 18.79 16.88 -5.74
C ASN A 387 18.31 18.24 -6.25
N THR A 388 16.99 18.48 -6.17
CA THR A 388 16.39 19.76 -6.55
C THR A 388 15.38 20.24 -5.51
N GLY A 389 15.47 21.51 -5.14
CA GLY A 389 14.48 22.18 -4.29
C GLY A 389 13.23 22.64 -5.04
N ALA A 390 13.23 22.59 -6.38
CA ALA A 390 12.14 23.13 -7.21
C ALA A 390 10.78 22.48 -6.89
N GLY A 391 10.77 21.18 -6.61
CA GLY A 391 9.54 20.47 -6.21
C GLY A 391 8.90 21.01 -4.93
N VAL A 392 9.71 21.33 -3.92
CA VAL A 392 9.24 21.91 -2.65
C VAL A 392 8.73 23.34 -2.86
N ILE A 393 9.39 24.12 -3.71
CA ILE A 393 8.97 25.49 -4.05
C ILE A 393 7.63 25.48 -4.78
N ILE A 394 7.47 24.62 -5.79
CA ILE A 394 6.19 24.45 -6.51
C ILE A 394 5.08 24.02 -5.54
N ALA A 395 5.36 23.08 -4.65
CA ALA A 395 4.40 22.65 -3.62
C ALA A 395 4.02 23.79 -2.67
N GLY A 396 4.98 24.63 -2.26
CA GLY A 396 4.74 25.83 -1.46
C GLY A 396 3.80 26.82 -2.15
N PHE A 397 4.04 27.13 -3.43
CA PHE A 397 3.13 27.97 -4.22
C PHE A 397 1.75 27.32 -4.43
N SER A 398 1.70 26.00 -4.62
CA SER A 398 0.44 25.25 -4.71
C SER A 398 -0.38 25.32 -3.41
N LEU A 399 0.28 25.30 -2.26
CA LEU A 399 -0.36 25.47 -0.95
C LEU A 399 -0.94 26.88 -0.82
N ILE A 400 -0.18 27.91 -1.17
CA ILE A 400 -0.64 29.30 -1.18
C ILE A 400 -1.85 29.46 -2.10
N PHE A 401 -1.78 28.93 -3.31
CA PHE A 401 -2.88 28.93 -4.27
C PHE A 401 -4.13 28.26 -3.70
N GLY A 402 -4.01 27.02 -3.19
CA GLY A 402 -5.13 26.27 -2.64
C GLY A 402 -5.79 26.98 -1.46
N PHE A 403 -4.99 27.49 -0.51
CA PHE A 403 -5.49 28.27 0.62
C PHE A 403 -6.22 29.53 0.14
N ALA A 404 -5.60 30.31 -0.75
CA ALA A 404 -6.16 31.56 -1.24
C ALA A 404 -7.48 31.34 -2.00
N MET A 405 -7.58 30.29 -2.82
CA MET A 405 -8.82 29.93 -3.50
C MET A 405 -9.94 29.65 -2.51
N VAL A 406 -9.70 28.81 -1.50
CA VAL A 406 -10.70 28.44 -0.48
C VAL A 406 -11.23 29.65 0.30
N TRP A 407 -10.34 30.62 0.61
CA TRP A 407 -10.67 31.82 1.37
C TRP A 407 -11.03 33.03 0.49
N TYR A 408 -11.21 32.84 -0.82
CA TYR A 408 -11.54 33.90 -1.79
C TYR A 408 -10.54 35.08 -1.83
N ILE A 409 -9.26 34.82 -1.57
CA ILE A 409 -8.17 35.81 -1.62
C ILE A 409 -7.56 35.84 -3.03
N TRP A 410 -8.25 36.50 -3.96
CA TRP A 410 -7.95 36.38 -5.41
C TRP A 410 -6.54 36.80 -5.84
N TRP A 411 -6.03 37.91 -5.32
CA TRP A 411 -4.68 38.38 -5.68
C TRP A 411 -3.60 37.37 -5.25
N LEU A 412 -3.79 36.73 -4.08
CA LEU A 412 -2.88 35.73 -3.55
C LEU A 412 -2.98 34.41 -4.33
N ALA A 413 -4.18 34.05 -4.79
CA ALA A 413 -4.38 32.92 -5.68
C ALA A 413 -3.64 33.12 -7.02
N ILE A 414 -3.71 34.32 -7.60
CA ILE A 414 -2.96 34.66 -8.82
C ILE A 414 -1.46 34.53 -8.58
N ILE A 415 -0.93 35.08 -7.47
CA ILE A 415 0.49 34.96 -7.12
C ILE A 415 0.90 33.49 -6.94
N GLY A 416 0.09 32.69 -6.22
CA GLY A 416 0.35 31.26 -6.04
C GLY A 416 0.39 30.52 -7.38
N PHE A 417 -0.59 30.76 -8.26
CA PHE A 417 -0.64 30.14 -9.57
C PHE A 417 0.52 30.53 -10.48
N VAL A 418 0.80 31.83 -10.60
CA VAL A 418 1.94 32.34 -11.40
C VAL A 418 3.25 31.82 -10.84
N GLY A 419 3.43 31.81 -9.51
CA GLY A 419 4.62 31.28 -8.84
C GLY A 419 4.88 29.81 -9.16
N MET A 420 3.83 28.97 -9.20
CA MET A 420 3.95 27.56 -9.63
C MET A 420 4.46 27.47 -11.08
N ILE A 421 3.83 28.18 -12.01
CA ILE A 421 4.15 28.11 -13.45
C ILE A 421 5.54 28.69 -13.73
N VAL A 422 5.88 29.84 -13.15
CA VAL A 422 7.19 30.46 -13.31
C VAL A 422 8.30 29.55 -12.77
N THR A 423 8.11 28.94 -11.59
CA THR A 423 9.11 28.02 -11.03
C THR A 423 9.32 26.81 -11.94
N TRP A 424 8.24 26.25 -12.50
CA TRP A 424 8.33 25.15 -13.45
C TRP A 424 9.07 25.55 -14.74
N ILE A 425 8.73 26.70 -15.33
CA ILE A 425 9.41 27.22 -16.52
C ILE A 425 10.89 27.47 -16.22
N VAL A 426 11.24 28.15 -15.12
CA VAL A 426 12.65 28.41 -14.78
C VAL A 426 13.43 27.12 -14.63
N LYS A 427 12.86 26.09 -13.98
CA LYS A 427 13.55 24.81 -13.82
C LYS A 427 13.77 24.07 -15.14
N SER A 428 12.96 24.31 -16.18
CA SER A 428 13.17 23.68 -17.49
C SER A 428 14.36 24.24 -18.28
N PHE A 429 14.93 25.38 -17.88
CA PHE A 429 16.14 25.94 -18.49
C PHE A 429 17.44 25.48 -17.80
N ASP A 430 17.33 24.81 -16.65
CA ASP A 430 18.48 24.34 -15.89
C ASP A 430 18.94 22.98 -16.41
N GLU A 431 20.12 22.99 -17.05
CA GLU A 431 20.78 21.82 -17.65
C GLU A 431 21.64 21.05 -16.64
N ASP A 432 21.95 21.61 -15.46
CA ASP A 432 22.81 20.98 -14.46
C ASP A 432 22.04 20.00 -13.57
N VAL A 433 21.52 18.92 -14.17
CA VAL A 433 20.54 18.01 -13.54
C VAL A 433 21.10 16.69 -13.04
N ASP A 434 22.32 16.34 -13.43
CA ASP A 434 22.95 15.06 -13.14
C ASP A 434 24.44 15.19 -12.84
N TYR A 435 25.04 14.11 -12.36
CA TYR A 435 26.46 14.02 -12.05
C TYR A 435 26.94 12.57 -12.19
N TYR A 436 28.25 12.40 -12.23
CA TYR A 436 28.89 11.08 -12.23
C TYR A 436 29.56 10.82 -10.87
N VAL A 437 29.33 9.63 -10.33
CA VAL A 437 30.00 9.10 -9.15
C VAL A 437 31.30 8.43 -9.61
N PRO A 438 32.48 8.89 -9.16
CA PRO A 438 33.75 8.30 -9.58
C PRO A 438 33.88 6.84 -9.12
N ALA A 439 34.50 5.99 -9.94
CA ALA A 439 34.68 4.57 -9.64
C ALA A 439 35.42 4.33 -8.31
N ALA A 440 36.36 5.21 -7.94
CA ALA A 440 37.10 5.14 -6.67
C ALA A 440 36.18 5.30 -5.44
N GLU A 441 35.14 6.12 -5.55
CA GLU A 441 34.17 6.31 -4.46
C GLU A 441 33.23 5.10 -4.35
N VAL A 442 32.80 4.54 -5.49
CA VAL A 442 32.04 3.29 -5.53
C VAL A 442 32.83 2.16 -4.89
N GLU A 443 34.09 1.97 -5.30
CA GLU A 443 34.98 0.96 -4.75
C GLU A 443 35.17 1.11 -3.23
N ARG A 444 35.33 2.35 -2.74
CA ARG A 444 35.44 2.64 -1.31
C ARG A 444 34.19 2.19 -0.54
N ILE A 445 33.00 2.49 -1.05
CA ILE A 445 31.72 2.15 -0.40
C ILE A 445 31.51 0.62 -0.41
N GLU A 446 31.72 -0.04 -1.54
CA GLU A 446 31.54 -1.49 -1.66
C GLU A 446 32.56 -2.27 -0.81
N ASN A 447 33.82 -1.83 -0.74
CA ASN A 447 34.83 -2.45 0.12
C ASN A 447 34.45 -2.40 1.60
N LEU A 448 33.90 -1.27 2.08
CA LEU A 448 33.39 -1.16 3.45
C LEU A 448 32.26 -2.16 3.74
N HIS A 449 31.35 -2.35 2.78
CA HIS A 449 30.28 -3.33 2.92
C HIS A 449 30.81 -4.77 2.95
N HIS A 450 31.74 -5.12 2.05
CA HIS A 450 32.36 -6.44 2.05
C HIS A 450 33.17 -6.73 3.33
N GLU A 451 33.82 -5.72 3.90
CA GLU A 451 34.46 -5.85 5.22
C GLU A 451 33.45 -6.15 6.33
N GLN A 452 32.28 -5.51 6.31
CA GLN A 452 31.21 -5.78 7.27
C GLN A 452 30.65 -7.19 7.12
N ILE A 453 30.40 -7.64 5.89
CA ILE A 453 29.97 -9.02 5.60
C ILE A 453 31.01 -10.03 6.10
N SER A 454 32.29 -9.79 5.83
CA SER A 454 33.39 -10.66 6.29
C SER A 454 33.47 -10.72 7.81
N LYS A 455 33.33 -9.57 8.50
CA LYS A 455 33.28 -9.51 9.98
C LYS A 455 32.05 -10.20 10.57
N ALA A 456 30.92 -10.17 9.87
CA ALA A 456 29.69 -10.84 10.28
C ALA A 456 29.76 -12.37 10.13
N GLY A 457 30.86 -12.91 9.57
CA GLY A 457 31.06 -14.35 9.44
C GLY A 457 30.18 -15.00 8.36
N VAL A 458 29.66 -14.20 7.41
CA VAL A 458 29.03 -14.73 6.20
C VAL A 458 30.13 -15.25 5.28
N ASN A 459 30.67 -16.40 5.67
CA ASN A 459 31.71 -17.13 4.96
C ASN A 459 31.04 -18.03 3.94
N HIS A 460 30.82 -17.53 2.72
CA HIS A 460 30.87 -18.42 1.56
C HIS A 460 32.33 -18.47 1.13
N VAL A 461 33.07 -19.32 1.84
CA VAL A 461 34.42 -19.73 1.49
C VAL A 461 34.33 -20.66 0.28
N ASN A 462 35.13 -20.32 -0.72
CA ASN A 462 35.43 -20.95 -2.01
C ASN A 462 34.51 -20.61 -3.17
#